data_AF-A0A101GQT9-F1
#
_entry.id   AF-A0A101GQT9-F1
#
_cell.length_a   1.000
_cell.length_b   1.000
_cell.length_c   1.000
_cell.angle_alpha   90.00
_cell.angle_beta   90.00
_cell.angle_gamma   90.00
#
_symmetry.space_group_name_H-M   'P 1'
#
loop_
_entity.id
_entity.type
_entity.pdbx_description
1 polymer ?
#
loop_
_entity_poly.entity_id
_entity_poly.type
_entity_poly.pdbx_seq_one_letter_code
_entity_poly.pdbx_strand_id
1 'polypeptide(L)'
;MLGLACLGITALRAYPNPVIFLPFIAMVALASLASTVGHSTRERARQREAMGQGPGGAFLLRRETRTIADANQDFAELLGYAREDLQEMPASRLWPYADDRERFFALAKPGEGSTIIETQFVGRDGKTHWFVLWGRCIDDAVISCRVSDITRYKEAEAALNAEHRRLFSVLDTLPAYVTLQREDHTFRFANRAFRETFGNPEGRTCYEVQQGSRRTSGPALSTPCPALRSRPGR
;
A
#
# COMPACT_ATOMS: atom_id res chain seq x y z
N MET A 1 35.71 8.43 -26.98
CA MET A 1 36.63 9.60 -27.03
C MET A 1 37.85 9.37 -27.93
N LEU A 2 38.57 8.24 -27.82
CA LEU A 2 39.77 7.97 -28.66
C LEU A 2 39.48 7.77 -30.17
N GLY A 3 38.33 7.21 -30.55
CA GLY A 3 38.01 6.96 -31.97
C GLY A 3 37.75 8.22 -32.82
N LEU A 4 37.15 9.27 -32.21
CA LEU A 4 36.86 10.54 -32.89
C LEU A 4 38.14 11.37 -33.13
N ALA A 5 39.12 11.27 -32.22
CA ALA A 5 40.41 11.95 -32.35
C ALA A 5 41.24 11.38 -33.53
N CYS A 6 41.23 10.05 -33.74
CA CYS A 6 41.92 9.43 -34.86
C CYS A 6 41.30 9.77 -36.24
N LEU A 7 39.97 9.90 -36.31
CA LEU A 7 39.27 10.34 -37.53
C LEU A 7 39.59 11.80 -37.88
N GLY A 8 39.70 12.68 -36.88
CA GLY A 8 40.07 14.08 -37.09
C GLY A 8 41.49 14.24 -37.66
N ILE A 9 42.46 13.47 -37.15
CA ILE A 9 43.87 13.59 -37.56
C ILE A 9 44.12 12.98 -38.96
N THR A 10 43.45 11.87 -39.30
CA THR A 10 43.53 11.27 -40.64
C THR A 10 42.85 12.13 -41.71
N ALA A 11 41.73 12.76 -41.40
CA ALA A 11 41.02 13.66 -42.31
C ALA A 11 41.76 14.98 -42.55
N LEU A 12 42.47 15.52 -41.54
CA LEU A 12 43.29 16.75 -41.66
C LEU A 12 44.47 16.58 -42.63
N ARG A 13 44.98 15.34 -42.77
CA ARG A 13 46.04 14.98 -43.72
C ARG A 13 45.53 14.75 -45.14
N ALA A 14 44.26 14.39 -45.31
CA ALA A 14 43.67 14.06 -46.61
C ALA A 14 43.01 15.28 -47.30
N TYR A 15 42.62 16.31 -46.56
CA TYR A 15 41.93 17.50 -47.09
C TYR A 15 42.53 18.79 -46.53
N PRO A 16 43.52 19.43 -47.19
CA PRO A 16 44.19 20.63 -46.69
C PRO A 16 43.35 21.92 -46.80
N ASN A 17 42.09 21.82 -47.26
CA ASN A 17 41.24 22.98 -47.53
C ASN A 17 40.25 23.22 -46.36
N PRO A 18 40.39 24.29 -45.57
CA PRO A 18 39.64 24.49 -44.32
C PRO A 18 38.12 24.67 -44.50
N VAL A 19 37.68 24.96 -45.73
CA VAL A 19 36.26 25.21 -46.06
C VAL A 19 35.41 23.93 -46.00
N ILE A 20 35.99 22.74 -46.25
CA ILE A 20 35.26 21.46 -46.30
C ILE A 20 35.29 20.73 -44.94
N PHE A 21 36.27 21.06 -44.10
CA PHE A 21 36.51 20.35 -42.84
C PHE A 21 35.51 20.72 -41.73
N LEU A 22 35.17 22.00 -41.60
CA LEU A 22 34.19 22.50 -40.63
C LEU A 22 32.77 21.89 -40.81
N PRO A 23 32.18 21.86 -42.01
CA PRO A 23 30.83 21.30 -42.18
C PRO A 23 30.77 19.79 -41.93
N PHE A 24 31.85 19.05 -42.20
CA PHE A 24 31.91 17.62 -41.92
C PHE A 24 31.91 17.31 -40.42
N ILE A 25 32.70 18.04 -39.62
CA ILE A 25 32.70 17.91 -38.15
C ILE A 25 31.31 18.29 -37.60
N ALA A 26 30.71 19.37 -38.09
CA ALA A 26 29.38 19.78 -37.68
C ALA A 26 28.32 18.70 -37.98
N MET A 27 28.38 18.06 -39.15
CA MET A 27 27.47 16.98 -39.53
C MET A 27 27.62 15.75 -38.62
N VAL A 28 28.85 15.34 -38.28
CA VAL A 28 29.09 14.20 -37.38
C VAL A 28 28.62 14.50 -35.95
N ALA A 29 28.85 15.72 -35.46
CA ALA A 29 28.35 16.17 -34.16
C ALA A 29 26.82 16.21 -34.12
N LEU A 30 26.17 16.74 -35.17
CA LEU A 30 24.71 16.77 -35.31
C LEU A 30 24.11 15.36 -35.40
N ALA A 31 24.74 14.45 -36.15
CA ALA A 31 24.28 13.05 -36.24
C ALA A 31 24.40 12.31 -34.89
N SER A 32 25.47 12.59 -34.12
CA SER A 32 25.67 12.02 -32.78
C SER A 32 24.66 12.57 -31.77
N LEU A 33 24.38 13.87 -31.82
CA LEU A 33 23.34 14.51 -31.01
C LEU A 33 21.95 13.98 -31.36
N ALA A 34 21.61 13.89 -32.65
CA ALA A 34 20.34 13.34 -33.13
C ALA A 34 20.17 11.86 -32.72
N SER A 35 21.25 11.08 -32.73
CA SER A 35 21.22 9.67 -32.31
C SER A 35 21.01 9.52 -30.79
N THR A 36 21.69 10.32 -29.98
CA THR A 36 21.55 10.30 -28.51
C THR A 36 20.16 10.78 -28.06
N VAL A 37 19.63 11.83 -28.72
CA VAL A 37 18.26 12.30 -28.51
C VAL A 37 17.23 11.26 -28.98
N GLY A 38 17.48 10.58 -30.10
CA GLY A 38 16.64 9.50 -30.61
C GLY A 38 16.61 8.25 -29.72
N HIS A 39 17.72 7.93 -29.04
CA HIS A 39 17.79 6.79 -28.13
C HIS A 39 17.03 7.06 -26.81
N SER A 40 17.27 8.22 -26.19
CA SER A 40 16.61 8.61 -24.94
C SER A 40 15.10 8.80 -25.08
N THR A 41 14.62 9.25 -26.24
CA THR A 41 13.19 9.39 -26.52
C THR A 41 12.49 8.03 -26.68
N ARG A 42 13.12 7.08 -27.37
CA ARG A 42 12.58 5.71 -27.53
C ARG A 42 12.55 4.93 -26.22
N GLU A 43 13.58 5.07 -25.40
CA GLU A 43 13.68 4.38 -24.12
C GLU A 43 12.63 4.89 -23.12
N ARG A 44 12.46 6.22 -23.02
CA ARG A 44 11.37 6.85 -22.25
C ARG A 44 9.99 6.44 -22.75
N ALA A 45 9.78 6.39 -24.07
CA ALA A 45 8.50 5.97 -24.65
C ALA A 45 8.17 4.50 -24.31
N ARG A 46 9.15 3.59 -24.44
CA ARG A 46 8.99 2.18 -24.08
C ARG A 46 8.71 1.99 -22.60
N GLN A 47 9.41 2.73 -21.74
CA GLN A 47 9.21 2.65 -20.28
C GLN A 47 7.83 3.16 -19.87
N ARG A 48 7.34 4.24 -20.51
CA ARG A 48 5.97 4.74 -20.33
C ARG A 48 4.92 3.73 -20.75
N GLU A 49 5.10 3.14 -21.92
CA GLU A 49 4.16 2.14 -22.45
C GLU A 49 4.08 0.91 -21.54
N ALA A 50 5.23 0.42 -21.05
CA ALA A 50 5.28 -0.70 -20.10
C ALA A 50 4.56 -0.40 -18.78
N MET A 51 4.59 0.85 -18.30
CA MET A 51 3.84 1.26 -17.10
C MET A 51 2.32 1.29 -17.32
N GLY A 52 1.87 1.62 -18.53
CA GLY A 52 0.45 1.73 -18.87
C GLY A 52 -0.27 0.39 -19.11
N GLN A 53 0.46 -0.71 -19.35
CA GLN A 53 -0.16 -2.00 -19.70
C GLN A 53 -0.67 -2.84 -18.52
N GLY A 54 -0.49 -2.39 -17.27
CA GLY A 54 -0.96 -3.13 -16.11
C GLY A 54 -2.02 -2.39 -15.29
N PRO A 55 -2.91 -3.11 -14.60
CA PRO A 55 -3.97 -2.49 -13.81
C PRO A 55 -3.40 -1.70 -12.64
N GLY A 56 -3.97 -0.51 -12.38
CA GLY A 56 -3.67 0.36 -11.25
C GLY A 56 -2.73 1.52 -11.58
N GLY A 57 -2.47 2.37 -10.58
CA GLY A 57 -1.55 3.49 -10.72
C GLY A 57 -0.10 3.00 -10.75
N ALA A 58 0.71 3.52 -11.68
CA ALA A 58 2.13 3.22 -11.78
C ALA A 58 2.94 4.51 -11.85
N PHE A 59 4.08 4.54 -11.17
CA PHE A 59 5.00 5.68 -11.21
C PHE A 59 6.44 5.24 -10.98
N LEU A 60 7.38 6.11 -11.34
CA LEU A 60 8.81 5.90 -11.16
C LEU A 60 9.31 6.91 -10.13
N LEU A 61 10.11 6.44 -9.18
CA LEU A 61 10.80 7.30 -8.22
C LEU A 61 12.28 7.33 -8.49
N ARG A 62 12.86 8.53 -8.49
CA ARG A 62 14.32 8.69 -8.37
C ARG A 62 14.73 8.42 -6.93
N ARG A 63 15.67 7.50 -6.74
CA ARG A 63 16.15 7.09 -5.41
C ARG A 63 16.89 8.22 -4.69
N GLU A 64 17.79 8.92 -5.40
CA GLU A 64 18.64 9.97 -4.82
C GLU A 64 17.83 11.22 -4.43
N THR A 65 17.06 11.77 -5.37
CA THR A 65 16.29 13.01 -5.14
C THR A 65 14.94 12.76 -4.49
N ARG A 66 14.47 11.50 -4.44
CA ARG A 66 13.15 11.10 -3.93
C ARG A 66 12.00 11.84 -4.62
N THR A 67 12.19 12.15 -5.91
CA THR A 67 11.19 12.79 -6.78
C THR A 67 10.56 11.78 -7.72
N ILE A 68 9.35 12.07 -8.19
CA ILE A 68 8.69 11.26 -9.22
C ILE A 68 9.34 11.57 -10.58
N ALA A 69 9.91 10.55 -11.21
CA ALA A 69 10.50 10.67 -12.54
C ALA A 69 9.43 10.62 -13.64
N ASP A 70 8.41 9.78 -13.47
CA ASP A 70 7.29 9.64 -14.40
C ASP A 70 6.10 8.95 -13.69
N ALA A 71 4.90 9.08 -14.24
CA ALA A 71 3.67 8.47 -13.75
C ALA A 71 2.78 8.06 -14.93
N ASN A 72 1.94 7.03 -14.77
CA ASN A 72 0.86 6.75 -15.71
C ASN A 72 -0.37 7.63 -15.41
N GLN A 73 -1.34 7.59 -16.32
CA GLN A 73 -2.58 8.36 -16.20
C GLN A 73 -3.39 7.94 -14.97
N ASP A 74 -3.55 6.63 -14.74
CA ASP A 74 -4.30 6.08 -13.61
C ASP A 74 -3.78 6.59 -12.26
N PHE A 75 -2.46 6.66 -12.06
CA PHE A 75 -1.88 7.19 -10.82
C PHE A 75 -2.20 8.67 -10.62
N ALA A 76 -2.17 9.45 -11.70
CA ALA A 76 -2.50 10.87 -11.65
C ALA A 76 -3.98 11.08 -11.29
N GLU A 77 -4.88 10.32 -11.92
CA GLU A 77 -6.32 10.37 -11.67
C GLU A 77 -6.68 9.94 -10.25
N LEU A 78 -6.05 8.87 -9.73
CA LEU A 78 -6.25 8.38 -8.36
C LEU A 78 -6.00 9.46 -7.30
N LEU A 79 -5.06 10.38 -7.54
CA LEU A 79 -4.69 11.45 -6.62
C LEU A 79 -5.22 12.83 -7.03
N GLY A 80 -5.97 12.93 -8.13
CA GLY A 80 -6.52 14.19 -8.64
C GLY A 80 -5.46 15.17 -9.17
N TYR A 81 -4.34 14.67 -9.68
CA TYR A 81 -3.30 15.47 -10.32
C TYR A 81 -3.36 15.34 -11.84
N ALA A 82 -2.87 16.37 -12.55
CA ALA A 82 -2.44 16.17 -13.92
C ALA A 82 -1.13 15.38 -13.92
N ARG A 83 -0.92 14.53 -14.91
CA ARG A 83 0.29 13.71 -15.00
C ARG A 83 1.56 14.57 -15.07
N GLU A 84 1.48 15.71 -15.75
CA GLU A 84 2.57 16.67 -15.90
C GLU A 84 2.96 17.33 -14.58
N ASP A 85 1.97 17.57 -13.70
CA ASP A 85 2.20 18.16 -12.38
C ASP A 85 3.00 17.22 -11.47
N LEU A 86 2.92 15.91 -11.70
CA LEU A 86 3.62 14.90 -10.90
C LEU A 86 5.10 14.82 -11.25
N GLN A 87 5.51 15.24 -12.45
CA GLN A 87 6.90 15.09 -12.87
C GLN A 87 7.84 15.99 -12.04
N GLU A 88 8.92 15.41 -11.52
CA GLU A 88 9.86 16.02 -10.57
C GLU A 88 9.24 16.46 -9.24
N MET A 89 7.99 16.09 -8.96
CA MET A 89 7.37 16.34 -7.66
C MET A 89 8.07 15.51 -6.58
N PRO A 90 8.44 16.10 -5.43
CA PRO A 90 8.93 15.35 -4.29
C PRO A 90 7.87 14.36 -3.80
N ALA A 91 8.25 13.08 -3.61
CA ALA A 91 7.34 12.06 -3.13
C ALA A 91 6.77 12.40 -1.73
N SER A 92 7.49 13.18 -0.92
CA SER A 92 7.00 13.65 0.38
C SER A 92 5.74 14.51 0.32
N ARG A 93 5.45 15.14 -0.83
CA ARG A 93 4.26 15.98 -1.01
C ARG A 93 2.98 15.15 -1.07
N LEU A 94 3.01 14.02 -1.78
CA LEU A 94 1.90 13.09 -1.86
C LEU A 94 1.96 12.02 -0.76
N TRP A 95 3.11 11.79 -0.15
CA TRP A 95 3.31 10.75 0.86
C TRP A 95 3.85 11.36 2.17
N PRO A 96 3.01 11.98 3.00
CA PRO A 96 3.46 12.71 4.18
C PRO A 96 3.91 11.82 5.34
N TYR A 97 3.68 10.51 5.28
CA TYR A 97 4.06 9.53 6.31
C TYR A 97 5.54 9.16 6.18
N ALA A 98 6.40 9.85 6.94
CA ALA A 98 7.85 9.71 6.85
C ALA A 98 8.33 8.28 7.17
N ASP A 99 7.78 7.65 8.20
CA ASP A 99 8.21 6.31 8.64
C ASP A 99 7.96 5.25 7.56
N ASP A 100 6.76 5.25 6.95
CA ASP A 100 6.42 4.36 5.85
C ASP A 100 7.33 4.58 4.64
N ARG A 101 7.59 5.84 4.32
CA ARG A 101 8.45 6.24 3.21
C ARG A 101 9.89 5.79 3.42
N GLU A 102 10.48 6.03 4.59
CA GLU A 102 11.84 5.57 4.90
C GLU A 102 11.92 4.04 4.91
N ARG A 103 10.92 3.36 5.49
CA ARG A 103 10.83 1.90 5.44
C ARG A 103 10.80 1.38 4.00
N PHE A 104 10.03 2.02 3.12
CA PHE A 104 9.97 1.64 1.71
C PHE A 104 11.32 1.80 1.02
N PHE A 105 12.00 2.94 1.17
CA PHE A 105 13.32 3.15 0.55
C PHE A 105 14.41 2.22 1.13
N ALA A 106 14.29 1.84 2.40
CA ALA A 106 15.18 0.89 3.05
C ALA A 106 15.00 -0.54 2.53
N LEU A 107 13.78 -0.93 2.13
CA LEU A 107 13.45 -2.26 1.59
C LEU A 107 13.62 -2.34 0.07
N ALA A 108 13.32 -1.27 -0.66
CA ALA A 108 13.38 -1.26 -2.11
C ALA A 108 14.82 -1.04 -2.61
N LYS A 109 15.76 -1.94 -2.32
CA LYS A 109 17.18 -1.83 -2.73
C LYS A 109 17.49 -2.48 -4.08
N PRO A 110 18.57 -2.06 -4.77
CA PRO A 110 19.05 -2.73 -5.97
C PRO A 110 19.43 -4.19 -5.68
N GLY A 111 19.08 -5.09 -6.60
CA GLY A 111 19.32 -6.53 -6.44
C GLY A 111 18.38 -7.26 -5.46
N GLU A 112 17.54 -6.54 -4.72
CA GLU A 112 16.48 -7.13 -3.90
C GLU A 112 15.18 -7.34 -4.70
N GLY A 113 14.28 -8.16 -4.15
CA GLY A 113 12.98 -8.47 -4.74
C GLY A 113 11.99 -7.29 -4.69
N SER A 114 10.74 -7.56 -5.07
CA SER A 114 9.67 -6.57 -4.91
C SER A 114 9.37 -6.34 -3.43
N THR A 115 9.38 -5.08 -3.02
CA THR A 115 8.87 -4.63 -1.72
C THR A 115 7.37 -4.38 -1.82
N ILE A 116 6.63 -4.65 -0.75
CA ILE A 116 5.19 -4.40 -0.65
C ILE A 116 4.92 -3.77 0.71
N ILE A 117 4.21 -2.65 0.72
CA ILE A 117 3.71 -2.03 1.95
C ILE A 117 2.28 -1.52 1.75
N GLU A 118 1.50 -1.50 2.82
CA GLU A 118 0.27 -0.70 2.88
C GLU A 118 0.64 0.69 3.40
N THR A 119 0.24 1.73 2.70
CA THR A 119 0.51 3.11 3.11
C THR A 119 -0.60 4.03 2.61
N GLN A 120 -0.47 5.32 2.91
CA GLN A 120 -1.44 6.34 2.58
C GLN A 120 -0.80 7.47 1.79
N PHE A 121 -1.44 7.86 0.69
CA PHE A 121 -1.08 9.06 -0.06
C PHE A 121 -2.16 10.12 0.07
N VAL A 122 -1.77 11.37 -0.11
CA VAL A 122 -2.65 12.54 -0.06
C VAL A 122 -2.80 13.10 -1.47
N GLY A 123 -4.05 13.16 -1.92
CA GLY A 123 -4.43 13.74 -3.20
C GLY A 123 -4.29 15.26 -3.22
N ARG A 124 -4.47 15.86 -4.41
CA ARG A 124 -4.42 17.32 -4.60
C ARG A 124 -5.50 18.05 -3.81
N ASP A 125 -6.64 17.40 -3.59
CA ASP A 125 -7.75 17.91 -2.78
C ASP A 125 -7.52 17.79 -1.27
N GLY A 126 -6.37 17.23 -0.85
CA GLY A 126 -6.02 17.01 0.54
C GLY A 126 -6.63 15.74 1.15
N LYS A 127 -7.39 14.95 0.39
CA LYS A 127 -7.92 13.67 0.89
C LYS A 127 -6.84 12.61 0.96
N THR A 128 -6.94 11.78 1.97
CA THR A 128 -6.06 10.64 2.17
C THR A 128 -6.67 9.38 1.58
N HIS A 129 -5.88 8.67 0.79
CA HIS A 129 -6.25 7.41 0.14
C HIS A 129 -5.30 6.32 0.60
N TRP A 130 -5.85 5.16 0.95
CA TRP A 130 -5.07 3.98 1.28
C TRP A 130 -4.65 3.23 0.02
N PHE A 131 -3.38 2.89 -0.05
CA PHE A 131 -2.80 2.14 -1.15
C PHE A 131 -2.01 0.94 -0.65
N VAL A 132 -2.07 -0.16 -1.40
CA VAL A 132 -0.97 -1.12 -1.41
C VAL A 132 0.04 -0.62 -2.42
N LEU A 133 1.28 -0.41 -1.99
CA LEU A 133 2.40 0.06 -2.80
C LEU A 133 3.39 -1.08 -3.01
N TRP A 134 3.58 -1.46 -4.26
CA TRP A 134 4.65 -2.32 -4.72
C TRP A 134 5.81 -1.48 -5.23
N GLY A 135 7.03 -1.85 -4.88
CA GLY A 135 8.25 -1.19 -5.31
C GLY A 135 9.32 -2.19 -5.73
N ARG A 136 9.95 -1.95 -6.88
CA ARG A 136 11.13 -2.70 -7.32
C ARG A 136 12.17 -1.76 -7.89
N CYS A 137 13.41 -1.88 -7.43
CA CYS A 137 14.53 -1.17 -8.04
C CYS A 137 14.80 -1.76 -9.44
N ILE A 138 14.79 -0.92 -10.48
CA ILE A 138 15.16 -1.34 -11.84
C ILE A 138 16.68 -1.26 -11.98
N ASP A 139 17.25 -0.16 -11.50
CA ASP A 139 18.68 0.12 -11.42
C ASP A 139 18.99 0.83 -10.09
N ASP A 140 20.23 1.26 -9.86
CA ASP A 140 20.63 1.94 -8.62
C ASP A 140 19.95 3.32 -8.43
N ALA A 141 19.37 3.89 -9.49
CA ALA A 141 18.84 5.25 -9.52
C ALA A 141 17.31 5.33 -9.49
N VAL A 142 16.59 4.32 -9.99
CA VAL A 142 15.14 4.36 -10.23
C VAL A 142 14.42 3.16 -9.62
N ILE A 143 13.34 3.47 -8.89
CA ILE A 143 12.41 2.51 -8.33
C ILE A 143 11.12 2.56 -9.16
N SER A 144 10.72 1.41 -9.71
CA SER A 144 9.41 1.22 -10.31
C SER A 144 8.38 0.94 -9.24
N CYS A 145 7.34 1.76 -9.19
CA CYS A 145 6.28 1.69 -8.22
C CYS A 145 4.93 1.38 -8.89
N ARG A 146 4.12 0.58 -8.21
CA ARG A 146 2.71 0.37 -8.54
C ARG A 146 1.86 0.52 -7.30
N VAL A 147 0.67 1.08 -7.45
CA VAL A 147 -0.31 1.24 -6.38
C VAL A 147 -1.66 0.66 -6.78
N SER A 148 -2.35 0.11 -5.78
CA SER A 148 -3.76 -0.27 -5.86
C SER A 148 -4.50 0.39 -4.71
N ASP A 149 -5.58 1.11 -5.04
CA ASP A 149 -6.43 1.76 -4.03
C ASP A 149 -7.16 0.68 -3.21
N ILE A 150 -7.03 0.78 -1.90
CA ILE A 150 -7.70 -0.06 -0.91
C ILE A 150 -8.51 0.77 0.10
N THR A 151 -8.76 2.05 -0.21
CA THR A 151 -9.51 2.99 0.65
C THR A 151 -10.88 2.44 0.97
N ARG A 152 -11.64 2.02 -0.05
CA ARG A 152 -12.98 1.43 0.14
C ARG A 152 -12.95 0.18 1.02
N TYR A 153 -11.90 -0.63 0.91
CA TYR A 153 -11.73 -1.82 1.74
C TYR A 153 -11.50 -1.43 3.20
N LYS A 154 -10.56 -0.50 3.46
CA LYS A 154 -10.27 0.00 4.81
C LYS A 154 -11.46 0.72 5.45
N GLU A 155 -12.21 1.49 4.68
CA GLU A 155 -13.44 2.16 5.15
C GLU A 155 -14.53 1.16 5.53
N ALA A 156 -14.75 0.14 4.70
CA ALA A 156 -15.72 -0.91 5.00
C ALA A 156 -15.32 -1.71 6.25
N GLU A 157 -14.03 -2.06 6.38
CA GLU A 157 -13.48 -2.73 7.55
C GLU A 157 -13.64 -1.88 8.82
N ALA A 158 -13.33 -0.57 8.74
CA ALA A 158 -13.48 0.35 9.84
C ALA A 158 -14.95 0.54 10.26
N ALA A 159 -15.87 0.66 9.30
CA ALA A 159 -17.31 0.77 9.56
C ALA A 159 -17.86 -0.49 10.24
N LEU A 160 -17.50 -1.68 9.74
CA LEU A 160 -17.87 -2.95 10.36
C LEU A 160 -17.34 -3.06 11.80
N ASN A 161 -16.08 -2.69 12.02
CA ASN A 161 -15.47 -2.70 13.34
C ASN A 161 -16.08 -1.65 14.29
N ALA A 162 -16.52 -0.51 13.78
CA ALA A 162 -17.24 0.49 14.57
C ALA A 162 -18.62 -0.03 15.00
N GLU A 163 -19.36 -0.66 14.09
CA GLU A 163 -20.68 -1.22 14.40
C GLU A 163 -20.57 -2.40 15.37
N HIS A 164 -19.59 -3.30 15.20
CA HIS A 164 -19.31 -4.36 16.16
C HIS A 164 -19.01 -3.81 17.55
N ARG A 165 -18.14 -2.79 17.66
CA ARG A 165 -17.84 -2.14 18.94
C ARG A 165 -19.07 -1.50 19.56
N ARG A 166 -19.91 -0.84 18.76
CA ARG A 166 -21.16 -0.24 19.21
C ARG A 166 -22.13 -1.30 19.73
N LEU A 167 -22.35 -2.37 18.99
CA LEU A 167 -23.19 -3.50 19.38
C LEU A 167 -22.72 -4.07 20.73
N PHE A 168 -21.45 -4.43 20.85
CA PHE A 168 -20.91 -5.00 22.09
C PHE A 168 -20.98 -4.02 23.25
N SER A 169 -20.76 -2.72 23.02
CA SER A 169 -20.91 -1.71 24.06
C SER A 169 -22.34 -1.61 24.57
N VAL A 170 -23.34 -1.62 23.68
CA VAL A 170 -24.76 -1.62 24.07
C VAL A 170 -25.08 -2.89 24.86
N LEU A 171 -24.74 -4.07 24.34
CA LEU A 171 -24.97 -5.35 25.03
C LEU A 171 -24.30 -5.38 26.41
N ASP A 172 -23.11 -4.79 26.54
CA ASP A 172 -22.37 -4.73 27.80
C ASP A 172 -23.09 -3.89 28.87
N THR A 173 -23.82 -2.85 28.46
CA THR A 173 -24.55 -1.94 29.37
C THR A 173 -25.97 -2.38 29.72
N LEU A 174 -26.52 -3.40 29.06
CA LEU A 174 -27.89 -3.85 29.31
C LEU A 174 -28.05 -4.40 30.74
N PRO A 175 -29.12 -4.01 31.48
CA PRO A 175 -29.43 -4.53 32.81
C PRO A 175 -30.10 -5.91 32.75
N ALA A 176 -29.59 -6.79 31.89
CA ALA A 176 -30.05 -8.16 31.70
C ALA A 176 -28.84 -9.07 31.45
N TYR A 177 -28.95 -10.36 31.73
CA TYR A 177 -27.87 -11.30 31.44
C TYR A 177 -27.86 -11.64 29.95
N VAL A 178 -26.82 -11.21 29.24
CA VAL A 178 -26.64 -11.47 27.82
C VAL A 178 -25.36 -12.27 27.62
N THR A 179 -25.48 -13.41 26.94
CA THR A 179 -24.34 -14.28 26.62
C THR A 179 -24.44 -14.75 25.19
N LEU A 180 -23.30 -14.84 24.51
CA LEU A 180 -23.18 -15.51 23.21
C LEU A 180 -22.35 -16.77 23.42
N GLN A 181 -22.87 -17.91 22.99
CA GLN A 181 -22.22 -19.21 23.16
C GLN A 181 -21.76 -19.75 21.81
N ARG A 182 -20.66 -20.52 21.82
CA ARG A 182 -20.25 -21.36 20.70
C ARG A 182 -21.05 -22.66 20.70
N GLU A 183 -20.89 -23.46 19.65
CA GLU A 183 -21.51 -24.79 19.53
C GLU A 183 -21.08 -25.73 20.67
N ASP A 184 -19.86 -25.58 21.19
CA ASP A 184 -19.33 -26.34 22.34
C ASP A 184 -19.81 -25.80 23.71
N HIS A 185 -20.77 -24.88 23.72
CA HIS A 185 -21.32 -24.23 24.92
C HIS A 185 -20.33 -23.36 25.71
N THR A 186 -19.14 -23.07 25.17
CA THR A 186 -18.24 -22.05 25.75
C THR A 186 -18.73 -20.64 25.42
N PHE A 187 -18.39 -19.68 26.27
CA PHE A 187 -18.80 -18.29 26.07
C PHE A 187 -17.91 -17.59 25.05
N ARG A 188 -18.52 -17.07 23.98
CA ARG A 188 -17.90 -16.09 23.08
C ARG A 188 -17.99 -14.68 23.65
N PHE A 189 -19.05 -14.39 24.39
CA PHE A 189 -19.30 -13.10 25.03
C PHE A 189 -20.21 -13.30 26.24
N ALA A 190 -19.99 -12.52 27.29
CA ALA A 190 -20.90 -12.39 28.42
C ALA A 190 -20.84 -10.94 28.88
N ASN A 191 -21.98 -10.27 28.98
CA ASN A 191 -22.04 -8.84 29.29
C ASN A 191 -21.70 -8.52 30.76
N ARG A 192 -21.52 -7.23 31.07
CA ARG A 192 -21.19 -6.74 32.42
C ARG A 192 -22.12 -7.30 33.50
N ALA A 193 -23.44 -7.22 33.31
CA ALA A 193 -24.42 -7.70 34.29
C ALA A 193 -24.23 -9.18 34.61
N PHE A 194 -23.95 -10.00 33.60
CA PHE A 194 -23.60 -11.41 33.81
C PHE A 194 -22.27 -11.56 34.57
N ARG A 195 -21.21 -10.86 34.14
CA ARG A 195 -19.87 -10.97 34.75
C ARG A 195 -19.85 -10.53 36.22
N GLU A 196 -20.60 -9.48 36.57
CA GLU A 196 -20.73 -9.00 37.95
C GLU A 196 -21.45 -10.02 38.85
N THR A 197 -22.38 -10.81 38.29
CA THR A 197 -23.16 -11.79 39.04
C THR A 197 -22.49 -13.16 39.11
N PHE A 198 -21.93 -13.63 38.00
CA PHE A 198 -21.44 -15.01 37.82
C PHE A 198 -19.92 -15.13 37.67
N GLY A 199 -19.20 -13.99 37.60
CA GLY A 199 -17.76 -13.93 37.34
C GLY A 199 -17.40 -13.99 35.85
N ASN A 200 -16.11 -13.91 35.54
CA ASN A 200 -15.61 -14.07 34.17
C ASN A 200 -15.79 -15.54 33.71
N PRO A 201 -16.51 -15.81 32.61
CA PRO A 201 -16.78 -17.17 32.16
C PRO A 201 -15.77 -17.70 31.13
N GLU A 202 -14.64 -17.01 30.89
CA GLU A 202 -13.58 -17.48 29.99
C GLU A 202 -13.17 -18.93 30.28
N GLY A 203 -13.10 -19.73 29.21
CA GLY A 203 -12.71 -21.15 29.27
C GLY A 203 -13.73 -22.08 29.94
N ARG A 204 -14.87 -21.56 30.43
CA ARG A 204 -15.93 -22.34 31.07
C ARG A 204 -17.10 -22.56 30.12
N THR A 205 -17.80 -23.66 30.30
CA THR A 205 -19.07 -23.93 29.62
C THR A 205 -20.25 -23.31 30.37
N CYS A 206 -21.38 -23.09 29.67
CA CYS A 206 -22.57 -22.51 30.30
C CYS A 206 -23.09 -23.32 31.51
N TYR A 207 -22.93 -24.63 31.49
CA TYR A 207 -23.36 -25.51 32.57
C TYR A 207 -22.48 -25.42 33.80
N GLU A 208 -21.16 -25.27 33.64
CA GLU A 208 -20.23 -25.11 34.77
C GLU A 208 -20.48 -23.80 35.51
N VAL A 209 -20.86 -22.75 34.79
CA VAL A 209 -21.23 -21.47 35.41
C VAL A 209 -22.56 -21.59 36.16
N GLN A 210 -23.58 -22.22 35.56
CA GLN A 210 -24.89 -22.41 36.19
C GLN A 210 -24.87 -23.38 37.39
N GLN A 211 -24.08 -24.46 37.34
CA GLN A 211 -23.98 -25.42 38.45
C GLN A 211 -23.15 -24.88 39.63
N GLY A 212 -22.16 -24.02 39.36
CA GLY A 212 -21.35 -23.37 40.38
C GLY A 212 -22.04 -22.19 41.09
N SER A 213 -23.08 -21.61 40.51
CA SER A 213 -23.79 -20.44 41.06
C SER A 213 -24.86 -20.85 42.08
N ARG A 214 -24.42 -21.35 43.25
CA ARG A 214 -25.29 -21.62 44.42
C ARG A 214 -25.63 -20.35 45.22
N ARG A 215 -26.15 -19.29 44.58
CA ARG A 215 -26.70 -18.11 45.30
C ARG A 215 -28.14 -17.82 44.89
N THR A 216 -29.01 -17.88 45.90
CA THR A 216 -30.48 -17.78 45.94
C THR A 216 -30.95 -16.36 46.28
N SER A 217 -30.72 -15.35 45.44
CA SER A 217 -31.26 -14.00 45.73
C SER A 217 -31.51 -13.08 44.51
N GLY A 218 -31.82 -13.63 43.35
CA GLY A 218 -32.37 -12.90 42.19
C GLY A 218 -33.44 -13.76 41.52
N PRO A 219 -34.42 -13.19 40.79
CA PRO A 219 -35.64 -13.89 40.40
C PRO A 219 -35.28 -15.20 39.73
N ALA A 220 -35.81 -16.27 40.30
CA ALA A 220 -35.52 -17.64 39.91
C ALA A 220 -35.51 -17.74 38.39
N LEU A 221 -34.43 -18.27 37.82
CA LEU A 221 -34.51 -18.99 36.56
C LEU A 221 -35.46 -20.17 36.82
N SER A 222 -36.76 -19.89 36.77
CA SER A 222 -37.85 -20.82 37.12
C SER A 222 -37.95 -21.99 36.15
N THR A 223 -37.13 -21.97 35.10
CA THR A 223 -36.97 -23.07 34.16
C THR A 223 -35.48 -23.42 34.08
N PRO A 224 -35.08 -24.69 34.37
CA PRO A 224 -33.74 -25.16 34.06
C PRO A 224 -33.47 -24.93 32.58
N CYS A 225 -32.32 -24.34 32.24
CA CYS A 225 -31.92 -24.10 30.86
C CYS A 225 -32.12 -25.40 30.04
N PRO A 226 -32.81 -25.38 28.88
CA PRO A 226 -33.07 -26.57 28.07
C PRO A 226 -31.80 -27.37 27.76
N ALA A 227 -30.69 -26.66 27.66
CA ALA A 227 -29.38 -27.18 27.36
C ALA A 227 -28.84 -28.11 28.51
N LEU A 228 -29.26 -27.92 29.77
CA LEU A 228 -28.92 -28.85 30.87
C LEU A 228 -29.60 -30.23 30.70
N ARG A 229 -30.64 -30.34 29.87
CA ARG A 229 -31.37 -31.60 29.62
C ARG A 229 -30.75 -32.43 28.49
N SER A 230 -29.94 -31.84 27.61
CA SER A 230 -29.42 -32.49 26.39
C SER A 230 -28.00 -33.05 26.54
N ARG A 231 -27.57 -33.41 27.76
CA ARG A 231 -26.24 -33.98 28.03
C ARG A 231 -26.00 -35.21 27.14
N PRO A 232 -24.99 -35.24 26.25
CA PRO A 232 -24.50 -36.50 25.71
C PRO A 232 -23.96 -37.29 26.90
N GLY A 233 -24.38 -38.55 27.01
CA GLY A 233 -24.03 -39.43 28.14
C GLY A 233 -22.53 -39.45 28.41
N ARG A 234 -22.20 -39.47 29.71
CA ARG A 234 -20.89 -39.94 30.19
C ARG A 234 -20.67 -41.39 29.78
#